data_AF-A0A352LWR6-F1
#
_entry.id   AF-A0A352LWR6-F1
#
_cell.length_a   1.000
_cell.length_b   1.000
_cell.length_c   1.000
_cell.angle_alpha   90.00
_cell.angle_beta   90.00
_cell.angle_gamma   90.00
#
_symmetry.space_group_name_H-M   'P 1'
#
loop_
_entity.id
_entity.type
_entity.pdbx_description
1 polymer ?
#
loop_
_entity_poly.entity_id
_entity_poly.type
_entity_poly.pdbx_seq_one_letter_code
_entity_poly.pdbx_strand_id
1 'polypeptide(L)'
;MASNTPHKSRRQGPVHDNFLEALRDLGKDFASDATTQVKQAFSADLPQSFGLSGTLNPNESLSLSQIEQAENRGKQQAEAAFTRQLEGLRQQQETYSRQKQAEIRQQIQLLKQEILAFAKTAGDFASEVQKATSQMPSSPGVYHKNFYIHLKSVISGLRQKVESSRQWLAAANTRASKRGYYWGQVGKSGAKYMLSSERYMVTSTG
;
A
#
# COMPACT_ATOMS: atom_id res chain seq x y z
N MET A 1 36.94 36.75 -29.19
CA MET A 1 35.61 36.49 -28.62
C MET A 1 35.43 34.97 -28.66
N ALA A 2 35.20 34.19 -27.60
CA ALA A 2 34.81 34.48 -26.22
C ALA A 2 35.55 33.53 -25.26
N SER A 3 35.78 34.04 -24.06
CA SER A 3 36.53 33.48 -22.94
C SER A 3 35.79 32.37 -22.20
N ASN A 4 36.52 31.31 -21.87
CA ASN A 4 36.10 30.19 -21.03
C ASN A 4 36.31 30.56 -19.55
N THR A 5 35.25 30.62 -18.74
CA THR A 5 35.32 30.92 -17.28
C THR A 5 35.05 29.67 -16.45
N PRO A 6 35.87 29.35 -15.42
CA PRO A 6 35.62 28.22 -14.53
C PRO A 6 34.62 28.56 -13.41
N HIS A 7 33.63 27.68 -13.20
CA HIS A 7 32.62 27.82 -12.15
C HIS A 7 33.23 27.44 -10.78
N LYS A 8 33.32 28.42 -9.87
CA LYS A 8 33.82 28.27 -8.49
C LYS A 8 32.78 27.57 -7.61
N SER A 9 33.11 26.37 -7.11
CA SER A 9 32.30 25.62 -6.13
C SER A 9 32.28 26.35 -4.78
N ARG A 10 31.08 26.73 -4.32
CA ARG A 10 30.84 27.35 -3.01
C ARG A 10 30.69 26.24 -1.97
N ARG A 11 31.66 26.11 -1.06
CA ARG A 11 31.59 25.21 0.10
C ARG A 11 30.40 25.63 0.97
N GLN A 12 29.47 24.71 1.21
CA GLN A 12 28.40 24.87 2.20
C GLN A 12 29.03 24.78 3.60
N GLY A 13 28.69 25.71 4.49
CA GLY A 13 29.09 25.66 5.89
C GLY A 13 28.44 24.47 6.61
N PRO A 14 28.97 24.03 7.76
CA PRO A 14 28.45 22.89 8.49
C PRO A 14 26.99 23.13 8.91
N VAL A 15 26.12 22.19 8.56
CA VAL A 15 24.73 22.13 9.05
C VAL A 15 24.80 21.48 10.44
N HIS A 16 24.42 22.23 11.47
CA HIS A 16 24.37 21.71 12.83
C HIS A 16 22.98 21.16 13.11
N ASP A 17 22.89 19.85 13.36
CA ASP A 17 21.62 19.16 13.59
C ASP A 17 21.05 19.38 15.01
N ASN A 18 21.77 20.06 15.92
CA ASN A 18 21.32 20.25 17.31
C ASN A 18 21.72 21.58 17.96
N PHE A 19 20.73 22.21 18.59
CA PHE A 19 20.85 23.45 19.37
C PHE A 19 21.90 23.36 20.50
N LEU A 20 22.05 22.19 21.12
CA LEU A 20 22.99 21.97 22.21
C LEU A 20 24.46 21.97 21.74
N GLU A 21 24.70 21.59 20.48
CA GLU A 21 26.03 21.64 19.88
C GLU A 21 26.43 23.08 19.54
N ALA A 22 25.47 23.86 19.03
CA ALA A 22 25.65 25.30 18.81
C ALA A 22 25.90 26.07 20.12
N LEU A 23 25.26 25.68 21.22
CA LEU A 23 25.46 26.31 22.53
C LEU A 23 26.80 25.93 23.17
N ARG A 24 27.28 24.70 22.96
CA ARG A 24 28.57 24.22 23.48
C ARG A 24 29.75 24.92 22.79
N ASP A 25 29.65 25.13 21.48
CA ASP A 25 30.69 25.80 20.70
C ASP A 25 30.71 27.32 20.95
N LEU A 26 29.59 27.91 21.40
CA LEU A 26 29.49 29.30 21.85
C LEU A 26 30.29 29.60 23.14
N GLY A 27 30.58 28.57 23.94
CA GLY A 27 31.29 28.73 25.22
C GLY A 27 32.81 28.87 25.10
N LYS A 28 33.39 28.67 23.91
CA LYS A 28 34.85 28.64 23.72
C LYS A 28 35.45 29.90 23.10
N ASP A 29 34.67 30.70 22.37
CA ASP A 29 35.19 31.86 21.64
C ASP A 29 34.25 33.08 21.74
N PHE A 30 34.82 34.23 22.14
CA PHE A 30 34.34 35.63 22.04
C PHE A 30 33.64 36.32 23.24
N ALA A 31 34.29 37.39 23.71
CA ALA A 31 33.91 38.21 24.86
C ALA A 31 33.39 39.64 24.53
N SER A 32 33.10 40.01 23.29
CA SER A 32 32.51 41.35 23.03
C SER A 32 31.67 41.50 21.75
N ASP A 33 32.12 41.03 20.59
CA ASP A 33 31.39 41.22 19.32
C ASP A 33 30.24 40.22 19.06
N ALA A 34 30.17 39.14 19.83
CA ALA A 34 29.13 38.11 19.69
C ALA A 34 27.76 38.54 20.22
N THR A 35 27.68 39.49 21.16
CA THR A 35 26.40 39.88 21.78
C THR A 35 25.44 40.53 20.78
N THR A 36 25.95 41.29 19.82
CA THR A 36 25.14 41.95 18.78
C THR A 36 24.69 40.97 17.69
N GLN A 37 25.56 40.03 17.30
CA GLN A 37 25.23 39.01 16.30
C GLN A 37 24.30 37.93 16.86
N VAL A 38 24.44 37.57 18.14
CA VAL A 38 23.50 36.67 18.84
C VAL A 38 22.10 37.29 18.91
N LYS A 39 21.98 38.60 19.15
CA LYS A 39 20.68 39.30 19.11
C LYS A 39 20.02 39.26 17.73
N GLN A 40 20.80 39.44 16.66
CA GLN A 40 20.28 39.37 15.29
C GLN A 40 19.96 37.94 14.84
N ALA A 41 20.75 36.95 15.25
CA ALA A 41 20.50 35.55 14.92
C ALA A 41 19.30 34.98 15.69
N PHE A 42 19.16 35.29 16.98
CA PHE A 42 18.00 34.84 17.76
C PHE A 42 16.68 35.49 17.32
N SER A 43 16.72 36.75 16.87
CA SER A 43 15.51 37.42 16.35
C SER A 43 15.12 36.95 14.95
N ALA A 44 16.07 36.46 14.16
CA ALA A 44 15.81 35.97 12.81
C ALA A 44 15.38 34.48 12.78
N ASP A 45 15.82 33.67 13.74
CA ASP A 45 15.62 32.21 13.73
C ASP A 45 14.67 31.69 14.84
N LEU A 46 14.07 32.60 15.61
CA LEU A 46 12.91 32.27 16.43
C LEU A 46 11.73 31.98 15.48
N PRO A 47 11.16 30.77 15.50
CA PRO A 47 10.06 30.45 14.61
C PRO A 47 8.91 31.43 14.88
N GLN A 48 8.37 31.98 13.80
CA GLN A 48 7.15 32.82 13.78
C GLN A 48 5.96 32.16 14.52
N SER A 49 6.08 30.88 14.89
CA SER A 49 5.16 30.15 15.76
C SER A 49 4.97 30.76 17.15
N PHE A 50 5.88 31.63 17.62
CA PHE A 50 5.71 32.37 18.88
C PHE A 50 4.97 33.70 18.72
N GLY A 51 4.56 34.11 17.52
CA GLY A 51 3.73 35.31 17.32
C GLY A 51 4.35 36.65 17.77
N LEU A 52 5.61 36.65 18.21
CA LEU A 52 6.37 37.83 18.62
C LEU A 52 7.06 38.42 17.38
N SER A 53 6.28 39.10 16.54
CA SER A 53 6.84 39.93 15.46
C SER A 53 7.26 41.28 16.07
N GLY A 54 8.47 41.35 16.62
CA GLY A 54 9.03 42.58 17.18
C GLY A 54 10.38 42.35 17.88
N THR A 55 11.31 43.30 17.71
CA THR A 55 12.61 43.31 18.40
C THR A 55 12.40 43.63 19.88
N LEU A 56 12.55 42.62 20.75
CA LEU A 56 12.46 42.81 22.21
C LEU A 56 13.67 43.61 22.71
N ASN A 57 13.42 44.76 23.33
CA ASN A 57 14.47 45.54 23.96
C ASN A 57 14.70 45.05 25.41
N PRO A 58 15.94 45.14 25.95
CA PRO A 58 16.20 44.83 27.35
C PRO A 58 15.31 45.71 28.26
N ASN A 59 14.66 45.09 29.27
CA ASN A 59 13.67 45.69 30.19
C ASN A 59 12.25 45.94 29.65
N GLU A 60 11.88 45.36 28.50
CA GLU A 60 10.49 45.39 28.04
C GLU A 60 9.65 44.34 28.82
N SER A 61 8.57 44.80 29.48
CA SER A 61 7.69 43.90 30.23
C SER A 61 6.63 43.31 29.30
N LEU A 62 6.74 42.01 29.04
CA LEU A 62 5.73 41.28 28.29
C LEU A 62 4.49 41.09 29.19
N SER A 63 3.33 41.50 28.69
CA SER A 63 2.07 41.23 29.39
C SER A 63 1.73 39.74 29.30
N LEU A 64 1.31 39.15 30.42
CA LEU A 64 0.94 37.74 30.52
C LEU A 64 -0.11 37.34 29.45
N SER A 65 -1.03 38.25 29.14
CA SER A 65 -2.09 38.06 28.14
C SER A 65 -1.58 37.99 26.69
N GLN A 66 -0.52 38.71 26.34
CA GLN A 66 0.10 38.61 25.02
C GLN A 66 0.85 37.28 24.84
N ILE A 67 1.47 36.79 25.91
CA ILE A 67 2.14 35.48 25.92
C ILE A 67 1.10 34.36 25.74
N GLU A 68 -0.02 34.41 26.46
CA GLU A 68 -1.11 33.43 26.31
C GLU A 68 -1.73 33.44 24.90
N GLN A 69 -1.91 34.61 24.30
CA GLN A 69 -2.41 34.71 22.92
C GLN A 69 -1.40 34.15 21.90
N ALA A 70 -0.12 34.44 22.07
CA ALA A 70 0.96 33.89 21.26
C ALA A 70 1.03 32.36 21.38
N GLU A 71 0.95 31.83 22.60
CA GLU A 71 0.95 30.39 22.88
C GLU A 71 -0.26 29.68 22.25
N ASN A 72 -1.46 30.27 22.38
CA ASN A 72 -2.67 29.71 21.77
C ASN A 72 -2.61 29.71 20.23
N ARG A 73 -2.04 30.76 19.61
CA ARG A 73 -1.82 30.80 18.16
C ARG A 73 -0.79 29.77 17.72
N GLY A 74 0.32 29.63 18.46
CA GLY A 74 1.34 28.61 18.21
C GLY A 74 0.78 27.19 18.32
N LYS A 75 -0.03 26.92 19.34
CA LYS A 75 -0.75 25.64 19.51
C LYS A 75 -1.70 25.36 18.35
N GLN A 76 -2.52 26.33 17.95
CA GLN A 76 -3.44 26.17 16.82
C GLN A 76 -2.72 25.94 15.49
N GLN A 77 -1.60 26.64 15.25
CA GLN A 77 -0.80 26.44 14.04
C GLN A 77 -0.11 25.08 14.02
N ALA A 78 0.45 24.66 15.16
CA ALA A 78 1.07 23.34 15.31
C ALA A 78 0.04 22.21 15.13
N GLU A 79 -1.15 22.36 15.71
CA GLU A 79 -2.26 21.43 15.55
C GLU A 79 -2.71 21.35 14.08
N ALA A 80 -2.91 22.51 13.42
CA ALA A 80 -3.27 22.55 12.01
C ALA A 80 -2.20 21.93 11.09
N ALA A 81 -0.91 22.13 11.40
CA ALA A 81 0.20 21.51 10.66
C ALA A 81 0.19 19.98 10.84
N PHE A 82 -0.02 19.51 12.07
CA PHE A 82 -0.11 18.08 12.39
C PHE A 82 -1.31 17.42 11.71
N THR A 83 -2.50 18.05 11.72
CA THR A 83 -3.68 17.53 11.04
C THR A 83 -3.45 17.41 9.52
N ARG A 84 -2.85 18.44 8.89
CA ARG A 84 -2.51 18.39 7.45
C ARG A 84 -1.54 17.26 7.13
N GLN A 85 -0.55 17.01 7.99
CA GLN A 85 0.38 15.90 7.81
C GLN A 85 -0.32 14.54 7.93
N LEU A 86 -1.19 14.36 8.92
CA LEU A 86 -1.99 13.15 9.07
C LEU A 86 -2.93 12.91 7.87
N GLU A 87 -3.57 13.96 7.37
CA GLU A 87 -4.40 13.89 6.16
C GLU A 87 -3.58 13.50 4.93
N GLY A 88 -2.38 14.08 4.76
CA GLY A 88 -1.46 13.71 3.69
C GLY A 88 -1.06 12.23 3.75
N LEU A 89 -0.72 11.71 4.94
CA LEU A 89 -0.40 10.29 5.13
C LEU A 89 -1.60 9.38 4.81
N ARG A 90 -2.81 9.75 5.24
CA ARG A 90 -4.04 9.01 4.92
C ARG A 90 -4.29 8.98 3.42
N GLN A 91 -4.15 10.10 2.73
CA GLN A 91 -4.33 10.18 1.28
C GLN A 91 -3.29 9.34 0.52
N GLN A 92 -2.04 9.35 0.96
CA GLN A 92 -0.98 8.50 0.40
C GLN A 92 -1.30 7.02 0.60
N GLN A 93 -1.70 6.63 1.81
CA GLN A 93 -2.09 5.26 2.11
C GLN A 93 -3.29 4.81 1.27
N GLU A 94 -4.30 5.67 1.13
CA GLU A 94 -5.46 5.39 0.27
C GLU A 94 -5.05 5.22 -1.19
N THR A 95 -4.22 6.11 -1.71
CA THR A 95 -3.77 6.07 -3.10
C THR A 95 -2.96 4.80 -3.36
N TYR A 96 -2.03 4.47 -2.47
CA TYR A 96 -1.24 3.24 -2.54
C TYR A 96 -2.13 1.99 -2.48
N SER A 97 -3.10 1.95 -1.55
CA SER A 97 -4.06 0.86 -1.43
C SER A 97 -4.91 0.70 -2.69
N ARG A 98 -5.39 1.82 -3.27
CA ARG A 98 -6.16 1.81 -4.52
C ARG A 98 -5.33 1.29 -5.70
N GLN A 99 -4.08 1.72 -5.83
CA GLN A 99 -3.17 1.24 -6.87
C GLN A 99 -2.92 -0.27 -6.72
N LYS A 100 -2.64 -0.74 -5.50
CA LYS A 100 -2.46 -2.17 -5.23
C LYS A 100 -3.71 -2.99 -5.53
N GLN A 101 -4.88 -2.47 -5.16
CA GLN A 101 -6.15 -3.13 -5.51
C GLN A 101 -6.38 -3.17 -7.03
N ALA A 102 -6.04 -2.11 -7.76
CA ALA A 102 -6.16 -2.08 -9.22
C ALA A 102 -5.21 -3.10 -9.89
N GLU A 103 -3.96 -3.17 -9.43
CA GLU A 103 -2.97 -4.15 -9.88
C GLU A 103 -3.47 -5.58 -9.66
N ILE A 104 -3.94 -5.89 -8.45
CA ILE A 104 -4.51 -7.21 -8.12
C ILE A 104 -5.72 -7.53 -9.01
N ARG A 105 -6.61 -6.57 -9.26
CA ARG A 105 -7.78 -6.77 -10.13
C ARG A 105 -7.37 -7.11 -11.57
N GLN A 106 -6.36 -6.42 -12.11
CA GLN A 106 -5.81 -6.71 -13.43
C GLN A 106 -5.20 -8.11 -13.48
N GLN A 107 -4.38 -8.47 -12.49
CA GLN A 107 -3.79 -9.82 -12.40
C GLN A 107 -4.86 -10.90 -12.34
N ILE A 108 -5.92 -10.72 -11.54
CA ILE A 108 -7.06 -11.65 -11.48
C ILE A 108 -7.75 -11.78 -12.84
N GLN A 109 -7.91 -10.68 -13.57
CA GLN A 109 -8.56 -10.70 -14.88
C GLN A 109 -7.72 -11.47 -15.91
N LEU A 110 -6.40 -11.28 -15.92
CA LEU A 110 -5.48 -12.03 -16.78
C LEU A 110 -5.52 -13.53 -16.45
N LEU A 111 -5.44 -13.88 -15.16
CA LEU A 111 -5.54 -15.28 -14.72
C LEU A 111 -6.88 -15.91 -15.15
N LYS A 112 -7.99 -15.18 -15.07
CA LYS A 112 -9.30 -15.67 -15.54
C LYS A 112 -9.30 -15.95 -17.05
N GLN A 113 -8.70 -15.07 -17.85
CA GLN A 113 -8.61 -15.25 -19.30
C GLN A 113 -7.77 -16.48 -19.65
N GLU A 114 -6.62 -16.65 -18.98
CA GLU A 114 -5.75 -17.79 -19.17
C GLU A 114 -6.44 -19.11 -18.79
N ILE A 115 -7.14 -19.13 -17.65
CA ILE A 115 -7.93 -20.29 -17.21
C ILE A 115 -9.02 -20.65 -18.23
N LEU A 116 -9.70 -19.65 -18.81
CA LEU A 116 -10.71 -19.86 -19.84
C LEU A 116 -10.11 -20.38 -21.16
N ALA A 117 -8.97 -19.83 -21.57
CA ALA A 117 -8.24 -20.32 -22.75
C ALA A 117 -7.83 -21.78 -22.56
N PHE A 118 -7.28 -22.13 -21.40
CA PHE A 118 -6.96 -23.52 -21.05
C PHE A 118 -8.19 -24.43 -21.09
N ALA A 119 -9.32 -23.99 -20.53
CA ALA A 119 -10.56 -24.77 -20.53
C ALA A 119 -11.05 -25.07 -21.96
N LYS A 120 -10.92 -24.10 -22.89
CA LYS A 120 -11.24 -24.30 -24.30
C LYS A 120 -10.31 -25.31 -24.95
N THR A 121 -9.00 -25.13 -24.82
CA THR A 121 -8.00 -26.06 -25.39
C THR A 121 -8.16 -27.48 -24.84
N ALA A 122 -8.53 -27.62 -23.56
CA ALA A 122 -8.83 -28.93 -22.97
C ALA A 122 -10.08 -29.59 -23.59
N GLY A 123 -11.10 -28.81 -23.95
CA GLY A 123 -12.27 -29.29 -24.69
C GLY A 123 -11.93 -29.74 -26.11
N ASP A 124 -11.12 -28.96 -26.83
CA ASP A 124 -10.63 -29.32 -28.16
C ASP A 124 -9.81 -30.62 -28.12
N PHE A 125 -8.90 -30.73 -27.14
CA PHE A 125 -8.13 -31.95 -26.90
C PHE A 125 -9.04 -33.17 -26.62
N ALA A 126 -10.11 -33.01 -25.83
CA ALA A 126 -11.06 -34.09 -25.58
C ALA A 126 -11.74 -34.57 -26.87
N SER A 127 -12.07 -33.65 -27.78
CA SER A 127 -12.63 -33.99 -29.10
C SER A 127 -11.62 -34.75 -29.97
N GLU A 128 -10.35 -34.32 -30.00
CA GLU A 128 -9.29 -34.99 -30.73
C GLU A 128 -9.03 -36.40 -30.21
N VAL A 129 -9.00 -36.57 -28.89
CA VAL A 129 -8.90 -37.90 -28.25
C VAL A 129 -10.05 -38.80 -28.69
N GLN A 130 -11.29 -38.29 -28.69
CA GLN A 130 -12.46 -39.06 -29.11
C GLN A 130 -12.38 -39.47 -30.59
N LYS A 131 -11.89 -38.59 -31.47
CA LYS A 131 -11.64 -38.93 -32.88
C LYS A 131 -10.58 -40.02 -33.00
N ALA A 132 -9.46 -39.87 -32.28
CA ALA A 132 -8.35 -40.83 -32.30
C ALA A 132 -8.74 -42.21 -31.74
N THR A 133 -9.67 -42.28 -30.78
CA THR A 133 -10.18 -43.56 -30.26
C THR A 133 -11.26 -44.19 -31.14
N SER A 134 -12.01 -43.37 -31.90
CA SER A 134 -13.06 -43.87 -32.81
C SER A 134 -12.51 -44.37 -34.14
N GLN A 135 -11.35 -43.88 -34.56
CA GLN A 135 -10.66 -44.33 -35.76
C GLN A 135 -9.87 -45.61 -35.48
N MET A 136 -10.38 -46.76 -35.92
CA MET A 136 -9.63 -48.01 -35.86
C MET A 136 -8.68 -48.11 -37.06
N PRO A 137 -7.36 -48.33 -36.86
CA PRO A 137 -6.43 -48.53 -37.97
C PRO A 137 -6.81 -49.78 -38.77
N SER A 138 -6.83 -49.70 -40.09
CA SER A 138 -7.13 -50.83 -40.99
C SER A 138 -6.09 -51.96 -40.91
N SER A 139 -4.85 -51.64 -40.51
CA SER A 139 -3.78 -52.59 -40.22
C SER A 139 -2.99 -52.12 -38.99
N PRO A 140 -3.42 -52.46 -37.77
CA PRO A 140 -2.74 -52.04 -36.56
C PRO A 140 -1.36 -52.69 -36.45
N GLY A 141 -0.37 -51.91 -35.99
CA GLY A 141 1.02 -52.32 -35.83
C GLY A 141 1.62 -51.81 -34.52
N VAL A 142 2.88 -52.14 -34.26
CA VAL A 142 3.59 -51.77 -33.01
C VAL A 142 3.57 -50.25 -32.77
N TYR A 143 3.70 -49.45 -33.83
CA TYR A 143 3.59 -47.99 -33.76
C TYR A 143 2.25 -47.54 -33.16
N HIS A 144 1.14 -48.03 -33.71
CA HIS A 144 -0.20 -47.70 -33.23
C HIS A 144 -0.39 -48.11 -31.76
N LYS A 145 0.11 -49.29 -31.37
CA LYS A 145 0.10 -49.74 -29.97
C LYS A 145 0.83 -48.76 -29.06
N ASN A 146 2.06 -48.37 -29.41
CA ASN A 146 2.86 -47.45 -28.60
C ASN A 146 2.20 -46.07 -28.52
N PHE A 147 1.63 -45.57 -29.63
CA PHE A 147 0.86 -44.33 -29.64
C PHE A 147 -0.27 -44.35 -28.58
N TYR A 148 -1.12 -45.39 -28.57
CA TYR A 148 -2.21 -45.47 -27.59
C TYR A 148 -1.71 -45.67 -26.15
N ILE A 149 -0.57 -46.34 -25.93
CA ILE A 149 0.06 -46.43 -24.61
C ILE A 149 0.48 -45.04 -24.11
N HIS A 150 1.14 -44.25 -24.96
CA HIS A 150 1.53 -42.89 -24.61
C HIS A 150 0.31 -42.00 -24.39
N LEU A 151 -0.69 -42.07 -25.26
CA LEU A 151 -1.93 -41.31 -25.12
C LEU A 151 -2.67 -41.64 -23.81
N LYS A 152 -2.75 -42.93 -23.46
CA LYS A 152 -3.33 -43.37 -22.18
C LYS A 152 -2.56 -42.81 -20.99
N SER A 153 -1.23 -42.78 -21.04
CA SER A 153 -0.39 -42.23 -19.98
C SER A 153 -0.67 -40.74 -19.73
N VAL A 154 -0.71 -39.94 -20.81
CA VAL A 154 -1.03 -38.50 -20.75
C VAL A 154 -2.41 -38.28 -20.15
N ILE A 155 -3.44 -38.98 -20.65
CA ILE A 155 -4.82 -38.85 -20.15
C ILE A 155 -4.93 -39.23 -18.67
N SER A 156 -4.19 -40.26 -18.25
CA SER A 156 -4.21 -40.72 -16.85
C SER A 156 -3.64 -39.67 -15.90
N GLY A 157 -2.51 -39.03 -16.29
CA GLY A 157 -1.93 -37.93 -15.53
C GLY A 157 -2.84 -36.71 -15.45
N LEU A 158 -3.51 -36.34 -16.55
CA LEU A 158 -4.50 -35.26 -16.57
C LEU A 158 -5.69 -35.57 -15.66
N ARG A 159 -6.21 -36.79 -15.70
CA ARG A 159 -7.34 -37.22 -14.86
C ARG A 159 -7.04 -37.05 -13.37
N GLN A 160 -5.84 -37.44 -12.93
CA GLN A 160 -5.43 -37.29 -11.53
C GLN A 160 -5.41 -35.82 -11.09
N LYS A 161 -4.87 -34.92 -11.93
CA LYS A 161 -4.84 -33.48 -11.64
C LYS A 161 -6.24 -32.84 -11.64
N VAL A 162 -7.11 -33.27 -12.53
CA VAL A 162 -8.50 -32.79 -12.57
C VAL A 162 -9.24 -33.21 -11.31
N GLU A 163 -9.09 -34.47 -10.88
CA GLU A 163 -9.80 -34.97 -9.69
C GLU A 163 -9.34 -34.27 -8.41
N SER A 164 -8.02 -34.05 -8.25
CA SER A 164 -7.50 -33.29 -7.10
C SER A 164 -8.00 -31.84 -7.10
N SER A 165 -8.05 -31.20 -8.28
CA SER A 165 -8.52 -29.81 -8.42
C SER A 165 -10.03 -29.69 -8.21
N ARG A 166 -10.81 -30.72 -8.57
CA ARG A 166 -12.27 -30.75 -8.44
C ARG A 166 -12.72 -30.58 -7.00
N GLN A 167 -12.03 -31.22 -6.05
CA GLN A 167 -12.36 -31.11 -4.62
C GLN A 167 -12.16 -29.69 -4.11
N TRP A 168 -11.02 -29.06 -4.46
CA TRP A 168 -10.74 -27.68 -4.10
C TRP A 168 -11.75 -26.70 -4.71
N LEU A 169 -12.07 -26.86 -6.00
CA LEU A 169 -13.08 -26.05 -6.69
C LEU A 169 -14.47 -26.23 -6.08
N ALA A 170 -14.88 -27.45 -5.76
CA ALA A 170 -16.17 -27.74 -5.13
C ALA A 170 -16.28 -27.07 -3.75
N ALA A 171 -15.22 -27.14 -2.93
CA ALA A 171 -15.17 -26.48 -1.63
C ALA A 171 -15.24 -24.95 -1.78
N ALA A 172 -14.46 -24.38 -2.69
CA ALA A 172 -14.47 -22.95 -2.97
C ALA A 172 -15.85 -22.46 -3.44
N ASN A 173 -16.46 -23.16 -4.38
CA ASN A 173 -17.80 -22.83 -4.91
C ASN A 173 -18.89 -22.98 -3.84
N THR A 174 -18.81 -24.02 -3.00
CA THR A 174 -19.75 -24.21 -1.89
C THR A 174 -19.64 -23.06 -0.88
N ARG A 175 -18.42 -22.66 -0.52
CA ARG A 175 -18.19 -21.51 0.37
C ARG A 175 -18.71 -20.22 -0.23
N ALA A 176 -18.46 -19.99 -1.52
CA ALA A 176 -18.95 -18.83 -2.25
C ALA A 176 -20.50 -18.78 -2.29
N SER A 177 -21.15 -19.91 -2.57
CA SER A 177 -22.61 -20.03 -2.59
C SER A 177 -23.24 -19.77 -1.23
N LYS A 178 -22.72 -20.41 -0.16
CA LYS A 178 -23.18 -20.18 1.22
C LYS A 178 -23.03 -18.72 1.64
N ARG A 179 -21.92 -18.07 1.26
CA ARG A 179 -21.69 -16.64 1.49
C ARG A 179 -22.71 -15.79 0.74
N GLY A 180 -22.96 -16.09 -0.53
CA GLY A 180 -23.97 -15.39 -1.33
C GLY A 180 -25.37 -15.50 -0.74
N TYR A 181 -25.77 -16.70 -0.34
CA TYR A 181 -27.05 -16.95 0.34
C TYR A 181 -27.13 -16.16 1.66
N TYR A 182 -26.10 -16.23 2.50
CA TYR A 182 -26.03 -15.49 3.76
C TYR A 182 -26.25 -13.99 3.55
N TRP A 183 -25.46 -13.36 2.67
CA TRP A 183 -25.60 -11.93 2.42
C TRP A 183 -26.91 -11.56 1.72
N GLY A 184 -27.46 -12.44 0.89
CA GLY A 184 -28.81 -12.27 0.32
C GLY A 184 -29.89 -12.25 1.41
N GLN A 185 -29.78 -13.09 2.44
CA GLN A 185 -30.70 -13.10 3.57
C GLN A 185 -30.51 -11.90 4.49
N VAL A 186 -29.27 -11.45 4.71
CA VAL A 186 -28.98 -10.18 5.41
C VAL A 186 -29.60 -9.01 4.65
N GLY A 187 -29.51 -8.98 3.32
CA GLY A 187 -30.14 -7.94 2.51
C GLY A 187 -31.67 -7.89 2.64
N LYS A 188 -32.32 -9.05 2.82
CA LYS A 188 -33.79 -9.16 2.96
C LYS A 188 -34.29 -8.85 4.36
N SER A 189 -33.63 -9.42 5.37
CA SER A 189 -34.10 -9.44 6.76
C SER A 189 -33.31 -8.51 7.68
N GLY A 190 -32.25 -7.88 7.18
CA GLY A 190 -31.42 -6.93 7.90
C GLY A 190 -30.73 -7.54 9.12
N ALA A 191 -30.55 -6.69 10.15
CA ALA A 191 -29.90 -7.05 11.40
C ALA A 191 -30.58 -8.22 12.14
N LYS A 192 -31.89 -8.44 11.95
CA LYS A 192 -32.62 -9.57 12.55
C LYS A 192 -32.04 -10.92 12.14
N TYR A 193 -31.58 -11.05 10.90
CA TYR A 193 -30.97 -12.29 10.40
C TYR A 193 -29.51 -12.44 10.86
N MET A 194 -28.77 -11.34 11.02
CA MET A 194 -27.40 -11.39 11.55
C MET A 194 -27.38 -11.73 13.05
N LEU A 195 -28.34 -11.21 13.81
CA LEU A 195 -28.42 -11.33 15.27
C LEU A 195 -29.26 -12.52 15.75
N SER A 196 -29.75 -13.38 14.85
CA SER A 196 -30.44 -14.60 15.27
C SER A 196 -29.49 -15.44 16.13
N SER A 197 -29.97 -15.91 17.28
CA SER A 197 -29.19 -16.67 18.28
C SER A 197 -28.39 -17.83 17.67
N GLU A 198 -28.96 -18.51 16.69
CA GLU A 198 -28.30 -19.63 15.99
C GLU A 198 -27.10 -19.21 15.14
N ARG A 199 -27.10 -17.99 14.61
CA ARG A 199 -26.07 -17.50 13.66
C ARG A 199 -25.03 -16.63 14.32
N TYR A 200 -25.44 -15.82 15.30
CA TYR A 200 -24.56 -14.91 16.01
C TYR A 200 -23.32 -15.64 16.55
N MET A 201 -23.52 -16.77 17.21
CA MET A 201 -22.44 -17.59 17.77
C MET A 201 -21.48 -18.15 16.72
N VAL A 202 -21.98 -18.54 15.54
CA VAL A 202 -21.18 -19.09 14.44
C VAL A 202 -20.42 -17.99 13.70
N THR A 203 -20.99 -16.79 13.58
CA THR A 203 -20.32 -15.65 12.94
C THR A 203 -19.32 -14.94 13.85
N SER A 204 -19.48 -15.03 15.17
CA SER A 204 -18.61 -14.37 16.14
C SER A 204 -17.35 -15.17 16.48
N THR A 205 -17.34 -16.48 16.23
CA THR A 205 -16.25 -17.38 16.66
C THR A 205 -15.15 -17.60 15.63
N GLY A 206 -15.26 -17.03 14.41
CA GLY A 206 -14.17 -16.86 13.45
C GLY A 206 -13.59 -18.15 12.87
#